data_AF-A0A520T9F8-F1
#
_entry.id   AF-A0A520T9F8-F1
#
_cell.length_a   1.000
_cell.length_b   1.000
_cell.length_c   1.000
_cell.angle_alpha   90.00
_cell.angle_beta   90.00
_cell.angle_gamma   90.00
#
_symmetry.space_group_name_H-M   'P 1'
#
loop_
_entity.id
_entity.type
_entity.pdbx_description
1 polymer ?
#
loop_
_entity_poly.entity_id
_entity_poly.type
_entity_poly.pdbx_seq_one_letter_code
_entity_poly.pdbx_strand_id
1 'polypeptide(L)' 'MRLLKYLIIFLIFNTVSYSSMKTAYDFSFNSIEGGKLNLSKYRGNTLLVVNVASRCGFTNQYEGLQ' A
#
# COMPACT_ATOMS: atom_id res chain seq x y z
N MET A 1 -12.34 21.56 -42.28
CA MET A 1 -11.30 21.82 -41.26
C MET A 1 -11.82 22.00 -39.83
N ARG A 2 -13.10 22.36 -39.61
CA ARG A 2 -13.68 22.42 -38.25
C ARG A 2 -13.86 21.04 -37.59
N LEU A 3 -14.30 20.00 -38.32
CA LEU A 3 -14.42 18.63 -37.79
C LEU A 3 -13.09 18.03 -37.32
N LEU A 4 -11.98 18.29 -38.03
CA LEU A 4 -10.66 17.74 -37.67
C LEU A 4 -10.15 18.31 -36.33
N LYS A 5 -10.52 19.55 -35.99
CA LYS A 5 -10.19 20.16 -34.69
C LYS A 5 -10.95 19.51 -33.53
N TYR A 6 -12.21 19.14 -33.71
CA TYR A 6 -12.99 18.45 -32.67
C TYR A 6 -12.49 17.02 -32.41
N LEU A 7 -12.01 16.32 -33.45
CA LEU A 7 -11.39 15.00 -33.32
C LEU A 7 -10.08 15.03 -32.50
N ILE A 8 -9.25 16.06 -32.73
CA ILE A 8 -7.99 16.26 -31.99
C ILE A 8 -8.26 16.63 -30.52
N ILE A 9 -9.29 17.45 -30.26
CA ILE A 9 -9.71 17.80 -28.88
C ILE A 9 -10.19 16.54 -28.12
N PHE A 10 -10.91 15.63 -28.77
CA PHE A 10 -11.36 14.37 -28.15
C PHE A 10 -10.20 13.42 -27.79
N LEU A 11 -9.15 13.36 -28.62
CA LEU A 11 -7.96 12.53 -28.35
C LEU A 11 -7.13 13.05 -27.16
N ILE A 12 -7.07 14.36 -26.95
CA ILE A 12 -6.30 14.98 -25.83
C ILE A 12 -7.00 14.79 -24.47
N PHE A 13 -8.32 14.60 -24.43
CA PHE A 13 -9.09 14.41 -23.19
C PHE A 13 -8.98 13.00 -22.56
N ASN A 14 -8.35 12.03 -23.23
CA ASN A 14 -8.30 10.64 -22.77
C ASN A 14 -7.08 10.30 -21.89
N THR A 15 -6.22 11.27 -21.54
CA THR A 15 -5.13 11.04 -20.58
C THR A 15 -5.66 11.09 -19.14
N VAL A 16 -6.54 10.14 -18.80
CA VAL A 16 -6.87 9.87 -17.41
C VAL A 16 -5.62 9.25 -16.78
N SER A 17 -4.94 10.00 -15.92
CA SER A 17 -3.86 9.46 -15.08
C SER A 17 -4.45 8.40 -14.15
N TYR A 18 -4.32 7.13 -14.52
CA TYR A 18 -4.63 6.01 -13.64
C TYR A 18 -3.57 5.99 -12.54
N SER A 19 -3.91 6.51 -11.36
CA SER A 19 -3.08 6.33 -10.17
C SER A 19 -3.04 4.83 -9.88
N SER A 20 -1.84 4.23 -9.89
CA SER A 20 -1.65 2.84 -9.48
C SER A 20 -2.16 2.70 -8.04
N MET A 21 -3.20 1.89 -7.85
CA MET A 21 -3.78 1.69 -6.54
C MET A 21 -2.79 0.89 -5.68
N LYS A 22 -2.16 1.59 -4.73
CA LYS A 22 -1.22 0.94 -3.80
C LYS A 22 -1.97 -0.04 -2.92
N THR A 23 -1.36 -1.21 -2.76
CA THR A 23 -1.82 -2.29 -1.90
C THR A 23 -0.92 -2.39 -0.66
N ALA A 24 -1.32 -3.19 0.33
CA ALA A 24 -0.46 -3.49 1.47
C ALA A 24 0.90 -4.08 1.04
N TYR A 25 0.95 -4.80 -0.08
CA TYR A 25 2.16 -5.46 -0.58
C TYR A 25 3.25 -4.51 -1.07
N ASP A 26 2.93 -3.23 -1.28
CA ASP A 26 3.89 -2.22 -1.74
C ASP A 26 4.71 -1.62 -0.58
N PHE A 27 4.40 -1.98 0.67
CA PHE A 27 5.10 -1.48 1.85
C PHE A 27 6.23 -2.39 2.30
N SER A 28 7.27 -1.76 2.85
CA SER A 28 8.37 -2.42 3.54
C SER A 28 8.71 -1.71 4.84
N PHE A 29 9.17 -2.47 5.81
CA PHE A 29 9.58 -1.99 7.13
C PHE A 29 11.02 -2.40 7.40
N ASN A 30 11.67 -1.73 8.34
CA ASN A 30 12.91 -2.26 8.92
C ASN A 30 12.51 -3.38 9.89
N SER A 31 13.12 -4.55 9.77
CA SER A 31 12.86 -5.65 10.72
C SER A 31 13.73 -5.49 11.97
N ILE A 32 13.24 -6.00 13.10
CA ILE A 32 13.97 -5.96 14.38
C ILE A 32 15.22 -6.85 14.36
N GLU A 33 15.23 -7.89 13.51
CA GLU A 33 16.37 -8.76 13.21
C GLU A 33 17.38 -8.12 12.25
N GLY A 34 17.08 -6.94 11.71
CA GLY A 34 17.88 -6.25 10.70
C GLY A 34 17.38 -6.47 9.26
N GLY A 35 17.76 -5.56 8.35
CA GLY A 35 17.32 -5.61 6.96
C GLY A 35 15.88 -5.14 6.73
N LYS A 36 15.26 -5.59 5.62
CA LYS A 36 13.91 -5.16 5.18
C LYS A 36 12.88 -6.30 5.27
N LEU A 37 11.75 -5.99 5.92
CA LEU A 37 10.53 -6.81 5.90
C LEU A 37 9.58 -6.26 4.84
N ASN A 38 9.48 -6.95 3.71
CA ASN A 38 8.56 -6.59 2.62
C ASN A 38 7.22 -7.29 2.82
N LEU A 39 6.11 -6.53 2.84
CA LEU A 39 4.78 -7.12 3.01
C LEU A 39 4.37 -8.01 1.83
N SER A 40 4.96 -7.80 0.65
CA SER A 40 4.75 -8.66 -0.53
C SER A 40 5.02 -10.15 -0.29
N LYS A 41 5.88 -10.49 0.70
CA LYS A 41 6.18 -11.88 1.08
C LYS A 41 4.97 -12.63 1.63
N TYR A 42 3.96 -11.92 2.14
CA TYR A 42 2.78 -12.52 2.76
C TYR A 42 1.55 -12.53 1.83
N ARG A 43 1.76 -12.38 0.51
CA ARG A 43 0.66 -12.40 -0.46
C ARG A 43 -0.15 -13.68 -0.39
N GLY A 44 -1.47 -13.52 -0.30
CA GLY A 44 -2.41 -14.64 -0.20
C GLY A 44 -2.71 -15.10 1.23
N ASN A 45 -2.03 -14.53 2.22
CA ASN A 45 -2.29 -14.80 3.63
C ASN A 45 -3.15 -13.69 4.25
N THR A 46 -3.91 -14.02 5.29
CA THR A 46 -4.50 -13.01 6.18
C THR A 46 -3.41 -12.46 7.08
N LEU A 47 -3.25 -11.13 7.13
CA LEU A 47 -2.28 -10.46 8.00
C LEU A 47 -3.00 -9.66 9.09
N LEU A 48 -2.55 -9.84 10.34
CA LEU A 48 -2.85 -8.95 11.45
C LEU A 48 -1.65 -8.03 11.69
N VAL A 49 -1.85 -6.71 11.59
CA VAL A 49 -0.82 -5.71 11.87
C VAL A 49 -1.18 -4.98 13.16
N VAL A 50 -0.29 -5.06 14.16
CA VAL A 50 -0.49 -4.43 15.47
C VAL A 50 0.61 -3.42 15.70
N ASN A 51 0.24 -2.15 15.94
CA ASN A 51 1.18 -1.17 16.46
C ASN A 51 1.35 -1.38 17.97
N VAL A 52 2.58 -1.58 18.42
CA VAL A 52 2.92 -1.90 19.80
C VAL A 52 3.84 -0.84 20.40
N ALA A 53 3.83 -0.71 21.73
CA ALA A 53 4.72 0.20 22.47
C ALA A 53 5.18 -0.47 23.77
N SER A 54 6.50 -0.49 24.01
CA SER A 54 7.11 -1.30 25.08
C SER A 54 6.86 -0.81 26.51
N ARG A 55 6.35 0.41 26.69
CA ARG A 55 6.08 1.03 28.01
C ARG A 55 4.65 1.56 28.09
N CYS A 56 3.72 0.85 27.47
CA CYS A 56 2.30 1.17 27.50
C CYS A 56 1.57 0.29 28.52
N GLY A 57 0.51 0.81 29.15
CA GLY A 57 -0.34 0.01 30.05
C GLY A 57 -0.99 -1.21 29.37
N PHE A 58 -1.08 -1.20 28.03
CA PHE A 58 -1.58 -2.31 27.23
C PHE A 58 -0.52 -3.34 26.84
N THR A 59 0.70 -3.27 27.37
CA THR A 59 1.78 -4.21 27.00
C THR A 59 1.40 -5.67 27.26
N ASN A 60 0.56 -5.97 28.27
CA ASN A 60 0.08 -7.33 28.55
C ASN A 60 -0.70 -7.97 27.38
N GLN A 61 -1.16 -7.18 26.40
CA GLN A 61 -1.84 -7.69 25.20
C GLN A 61 -0.98 -8.65 24.36
N TYR A 62 0.36 -8.64 24.53
CA TYR A 62 1.25 -9.57 23.83
C TYR A 62 0.92 -11.04 24.12
N GLU A 63 0.43 -11.36 25.32
CA GLU A 63 0.13 -12.75 25.72
C GLU A 63 -0.98 -13.39 24.86
N GLY A 64 -1.93 -12.58 24.39
CA GLY A 64 -3.02 -13.05 23.51
C GLY A 64 -2.72 -12.96 22.01
N LEU A 65 -1.53 -12.48 21.63
CA LEU A 65 -1.13 -12.27 20.24
C LEU A 65 -0.17 -13.34 19.71
N GLN A 66 0.36 -14.22 20.58
CA GLN A 66 1.31 -15.28 20.23
C GLN A 66 0.63 -16.57 19.77
#